data_AF-A0A4Q1AXK5-F1
#
_entry.id   AF-A0A4Q1AXK5-F1
#
_cell.length_a   1.000
_cell.length_b   1.000
_cell.length_c   1.000
_cell.angle_alpha   90.00
_cell.angle_beta   90.00
_cell.angle_gamma   90.00
#
_symmetry.space_group_name_H-M   'P 1'
#
loop_
_entity.id
_entity.type
_entity.pdbx_description
1 polymer ?
#
loop_
_entity_poly.entity_id
_entity_poly.type
_entity_poly.pdbx_seq_one_letter_code
_entity_poly.pdbx_strand_id
1 'polypeptide(L)' 'MTFIPTSIELLQAIKANNATKAEEVILYSDTRRDLIIEHTTEHGRDSLLNLLPQFKSQGLVFNIKTLLDI' A
#
# COMPACT_ATOMS: atom_id res chain seq x y z
N MET A 1 -24.79 2.38 -0.53
CA MET A 1 -23.42 2.05 -0.09
C MET A 1 -22.50 3.09 -0.69
N THR A 2 -21.75 3.82 0.14
CA THR A 2 -20.76 4.78 -0.37
C THR A 2 -19.56 3.98 -0.85
N PHE A 3 -19.31 4.00 -2.16
CA PHE A 3 -18.12 3.38 -2.73
C PHE A 3 -16.92 4.28 -2.41
N ILE A 4 -15.95 3.75 -1.65
CA ILE A 4 -14.68 4.43 -1.42
C ILE A 4 -13.67 3.81 -2.41
N PRO A 5 -13.05 4.60 -3.29
CA PRO A 5 -11.98 4.12 -4.15
C PRO A 5 -10.83 3.50 -3.34
N THR A 6 -10.27 2.40 -3.84
CA THR A 6 -9.18 1.67 -3.19
C THR A 6 -7.94 2.54 -2.94
N SER A 7 -7.66 3.51 -3.82
CA SER A 7 -6.60 4.52 -3.63
C SER A 7 -6.82 5.40 -2.40
N ILE A 8 -8.07 5.79 -2.16
CA ILE A 8 -8.45 6.56 -0.97
C ILE A 8 -8.37 5.69 0.28
N GLU A 9 -8.83 4.42 0.22
CA GLU A 9 -8.68 3.50 1.36
C GLU A 9 -7.22 3.27 1.73
N LEU A 10 -6.35 3.07 0.73
CA LEU A 10 -4.92 2.89 0.95
C LEU A 10 -4.30 4.14 1.59
N LEU A 11 -4.61 5.31 1.04
CA LEU A 11 -4.12 6.59 1.56
C LEU A 11 -4.54 6.80 3.02
N GLN A 12 -5.80 6.53 3.34
CA GLN A 12 -6.30 6.65 4.72
C GLN A 12 -5.61 5.67 5.66
N ALA A 13 -5.43 4.41 5.23
CA ALA A 13 -4.75 3.39 6.03
C ALA A 13 -3.29 3.78 6.33
N ILE A 14 -2.58 4.29 5.32
CA ILE A 14 -1.19 4.73 5.45
C ILE A 14 -1.09 5.95 6.38
N LYS A 15 -1.96 6.96 6.20
CA LYS A 15 -2.00 8.14 7.08
C LYS A 15 -2.36 7.79 8.53
N ALA A 16 -3.16 6.74 8.74
CA ALA A 16 -3.51 6.24 10.06
C ALA A 16 -2.42 5.32 10.67
N ASN A 17 -1.28 5.12 10.00
CA ASN A 17 -0.26 4.13 10.36
C ASN A 17 -0.84 2.71 10.58
N ASN A 18 -1.92 2.38 9.88
CA ASN A 18 -2.59 1.09 10.01
C ASN A 18 -2.02 0.10 8.99
N ALA A 19 -0.91 -0.55 9.36
CA ALA A 19 -0.20 -1.49 8.50
C ALA A 19 -1.10 -2.66 8.06
N THR A 20 -1.92 -3.21 8.95
CA THR A 20 -2.84 -4.33 8.65
C THR A 20 -3.83 -3.94 7.56
N LYS A 21 -4.49 -2.78 7.69
CA LYS A 21 -5.46 -2.33 6.70
C LYS A 21 -4.77 -1.96 5.38
N ALA A 22 -3.59 -1.34 5.42
CA ALA A 22 -2.82 -1.03 4.21
C ALA A 22 -2.43 -2.30 3.46
N GLU A 23 -1.95 -3.32 4.18
CA GLU A 23 -1.63 -4.63 3.64
C GLU A 23 -2.86 -5.31 3.02
N GLU A 24 -3.99 -5.34 3.72
CA GLU A 24 -5.26 -5.90 3.20
C GLU A 24 -5.69 -5.21 1.91
N VAL A 25 -5.69 -3.87 1.89
CA VAL A 25 -6.09 -3.09 0.71
C VAL A 25 -5.21 -3.41 -0.49
N ILE A 26 -3.90 -3.51 -0.30
CA ILE A 26 -2.97 -3.87 -1.39
C ILE A 26 -3.18 -5.33 -1.82
N LEU A 27 -3.35 -6.25 -0.86
CA LEU A 27 -3.47 -7.68 -1.13
C LEU A 27 -4.73 -8.02 -1.95
N TYR A 28 -5.85 -7.37 -1.62
CA TYR A 28 -7.14 -7.60 -2.28
C TYR A 28 -7.38 -6.71 -3.49
N SER A 29 -6.44 -5.83 -3.86
CA SER A 29 -6.55 -5.01 -5.06
C SER A 29 -6.11 -5.77 -6.31
N ASP A 30 -7.00 -5.88 -7.29
CA ASP A 30 -6.67 -6.42 -8.62
C ASP A 30 -5.63 -5.54 -9.33
N THR A 31 -5.65 -4.24 -9.06
CA THR A 31 -4.72 -3.23 -9.60
C THR A 31 -3.62 -2.85 -8.63
N ARG A 32 -3.23 -3.76 -7.71
CA ARG A 32 -2.25 -3.47 -6.64
C ARG A 32 -0.97 -2.80 -7.13
N ARG A 33 -0.49 -3.15 -8.33
CA ARG A 33 0.72 -2.56 -8.92
C ARG A 33 0.50 -1.07 -9.20
N ASP A 34 -0.58 -0.74 -9.90
CA ASP A 34 -0.92 0.65 -10.25
C ASP A 34 -1.23 1.44 -8.99
N LEU A 35 -1.92 0.82 -8.02
CA LEU A 35 -2.23 1.41 -6.72
C LEU A 35 -0.96 1.81 -5.94
N ILE A 36 0.06 0.94 -5.90
CA ILE A 36 1.35 1.25 -5.25
C ILE A 36 2.08 2.36 -6.00
N ILE A 37 2.09 2.32 -7.33
CA ILE A 37 2.74 3.34 -8.17
C ILE A 37 2.05 4.70 -8.00
N GLU A 38 0.73 4.75 -8.07
CA GLU A 38 -0.09 5.95 -7.86
C GLU A 38 0.22 6.56 -6.49
N HIS A 39 0.12 5.75 -5.42
CA HIS A 39 0.40 6.23 -4.07
C HIS A 39 1.84 6.78 -3.93
N THR A 40 2.83 6.05 -4.43
CA THR A 40 4.24 6.47 -4.31
C THR A 40 4.56 7.69 -5.17
N THR A 41 3.85 7.89 -6.28
CA THR A 41 3.98 9.07 -7.16
C THR A 41 3.32 10.29 -6.54
N GLU A 42 2.13 10.16 -5.96
CA GLU A 42 1.34 11.29 -5.43
C GLU A 42 1.70 11.68 -3.99
N HIS A 43 2.14 10.73 -3.17
CA HIS A 43 2.34 10.92 -1.74
C HIS A 43 3.76 10.57 -1.26
N GLY A 44 4.62 10.16 -2.19
CA GLY A 44 5.98 9.69 -1.90
C GLY A 44 6.01 8.25 -1.39
N ARG A 45 7.20 7.66 -1.40
CA ARG A 45 7.41 6.27 -1.01
C ARG A 45 7.55 6.07 0.50
N ASP A 46 8.08 7.06 1.22
CA ASP A 46 8.54 6.89 2.61
C ASP A 46 7.44 6.41 3.55
N SER A 47 6.22 6.94 3.41
CA SER A 47 5.07 6.56 4.22
C SER A 47 4.70 5.08 4.07
N LEU A 48 4.75 4.56 2.83
CA LEU A 48 4.52 3.14 2.56
C LEU A 48 5.70 2.29 3.05
N LEU A 49 6.93 2.74 2.83
CA LEU A 49 8.13 2.02 3.26
C LEU A 49 8.23 1.87 4.78
N ASN A 50 7.79 2.88 5.54
CA ASN A 50 7.75 2.82 7.00
C ASN A 50 6.76 1.78 7.53
N LEU A 51 5.76 1.39 6.73
CA LEU A 51 4.78 0.37 7.10
C LEU A 51 5.18 -1.04 6.65
N LEU A 52 6.02 -1.17 5.62
CA LEU A 52 6.45 -2.49 5.12
C LEU A 52 7.00 -3.44 6.19
N PRO A 53 7.83 -3.01 7.17
CA PRO A 53 8.31 -3.90 8.23
C PRO A 53 7.20 -4.47 9.11
N GLN A 54 6.01 -3.86 9.12
CA GLN A 54 4.87 -4.25 9.93
C GLN A 54 3.91 -5.17 9.15
N PHE A 55 4.12 -5.37 7.85
CA PHE A 55 3.30 -6.27 7.04
C PHE A 55 3.59 -7.72 7.40
N LYS A 56 2.54 -8.53 7.50
CA LYS A 56 2.66 -9.96 7.82
C LYS A 56 3.18 -10.76 6.63
N SER A 57 2.75 -10.41 5.42
CA SER A 57 3.10 -11.07 4.17
C SER A 57 4.48 -10.63 3.66
N GLN A 58 5.49 -11.43 3.96
CA GLN A 58 6.85 -11.20 3.47
C GLN A 58 6.94 -11.27 1.94
N GLY A 59 6.09 -12.07 1.29
CA GLY A 59 5.99 -12.10 -0.18
C GLY A 59 5.46 -10.80 -0.75
N LEU A 60 4.49 -10.17 -0.07
CA LEU A 60 3.99 -8.85 -0.48
C LEU A 60 5.07 -7.78 -0.30
N VAL A 61 5.78 -7.79 0.84
CA VAL A 61 6.89 -6.88 1.09
C VAL A 61 7.96 -6.99 0.01
N PHE A 62 8.36 -8.22 -0.35
CA PHE A 62 9.33 -8.47 -1.42
C PHE A 62 8.84 -7.93 -2.77
N ASN A 63 7.57 -8.15 -3.11
CA ASN A 63 6.98 -7.64 -4.35
C ASN A 63 6.96 -6.11 -4.40
N ILE A 64 6.62 -5.45 -3.29
CA ILE A 64 6.60 -3.97 -3.22
C ILE A 64 8.02 -3.42 -3.36
N LYS A 65 8.99 -4.01 -2.65
CA LYS A 65 10.41 -3.63 -2.76
C LYS A 65 10.94 -3.79 -4.17
N THR A 66 10.67 -4.93 -4.80
CA THR A 66 11.02 -5.20 -6.20
C THR A 66 10.36 -4.20 -7.16
N LEU A 67 9.09 -3.86 -6.92
CA LEU A 67 8.37 -2.88 -7.74
C LEU A 67 8.96 -1.47 -7.64
N LEU A 68 9.46 -1.10 -6.46
CA LEU A 68 10.03 0.22 -6.17
C LEU A 68 11.56 0.28 -6.34
N ASP A 69 12.19 -0.82 -6.78
CA ASP A 69 13.63 -0.96 -6.97
C ASP A 69 14.48 -0.63 -5.72
N ILE A 70 14.12 -1.26 -4.58
CA ILE A 70 14.75 -1.07 -3.25
C ILE A 70 14.96 -2.37 -2.47
#